data_AF-A0A7S4MJY0-F1
#
_entry.id   AF-A0A7S4MJY0-F1
#
_cell.length_a   1.000
_cell.length_b   1.000
_cell.length_c   1.000
_cell.angle_alpha   90.00
_cell.angle_beta   90.00
_cell.angle_gamma   90.00
#
_symmetry.space_group_name_H-M   'P 1'
#
loop_
_entity.id
_entity.type
_entity.pdbx_description
1 polymer ?
#
loop_
_entity_poly.entity_id
_entity_poly.type
_entity_poly.pdbx_seq_one_letter_code
_entity_poly.pdbx_strand_id
1 'polypeptide(L)'
;TNKASLTAREIQTSTRLVLIGELAKHAVSEGTKAITKYNSSETTGVARSTKAGLLFPVGRIHRYLKERTKLRIASIAPVYLTAVVEYVTAEVLELAGNASKDLIAS
;
A
#
# COMPACT_ATOMS: atom_id res chain seq x y z
N THR A 1 -3.73 1.34 -29.63
CA THR A 1 -4.65 0.84 -28.56
C THR A 1 -4.40 1.61 -27.28
N ASN A 2 -5.15 2.69 -27.04
CA ASN A 2 -4.96 3.59 -25.89
C ASN A 2 -5.74 3.07 -24.66
N LYS A 3 -5.33 1.93 -24.10
CA LYS A 3 -5.98 1.39 -22.89
C LYS A 3 -5.60 2.24 -21.67
N ALA A 4 -6.61 2.81 -21.02
CA ALA A 4 -6.45 3.51 -19.74
C ALA A 4 -5.74 2.63 -18.70
N SER A 5 -4.97 3.26 -17.81
CA SER A 5 -4.10 2.57 -16.86
C SER A 5 -4.43 2.99 -15.44
N LEU A 6 -4.61 2.03 -14.53
CA LEU A 6 -4.66 2.31 -13.10
C LEU A 6 -3.26 2.69 -12.61
N THR A 7 -3.10 3.91 -12.12
CA THR A 7 -1.85 4.44 -11.58
C THR A 7 -1.93 4.65 -10.07
N ALA A 8 -0.79 4.96 -9.46
CA ALA A 8 -0.75 5.33 -8.05
C ALA A 8 -1.59 6.60 -7.76
N ARG A 9 -1.83 7.47 -8.75
CA ARG A 9 -2.60 8.69 -8.56
C ARG A 9 -4.09 8.42 -8.36
N GLU A 10 -4.68 7.49 -9.12
CA GLU A 10 -6.07 7.07 -8.88
C GLU A 10 -6.20 6.40 -7.51
N ILE A 11 -5.21 5.60 -7.10
CA ILE A 11 -5.22 4.94 -5.80
C ILE A 11 -5.10 5.97 -4.67
N GLN A 12 -4.15 6.90 -4.73
CA GLN A 12 -4.01 8.00 -3.76
C GLN A 12 -5.30 8.81 -3.61
N THR A 13 -5.95 9.12 -4.74
CA THR A 13 -7.23 9.85 -4.73
C THR A 13 -8.30 9.02 -4.03
N SER A 14 -8.39 7.74 -4.36
CA SER A 14 -9.33 6.80 -3.72
C SER A 14 -9.05 6.65 -2.22
N THR A 15 -7.77 6.57 -1.80
CA THR A 15 -7.38 6.52 -0.38
C THR A 15 -7.90 7.72 0.38
N ARG A 16 -7.80 8.93 -0.19
CA ARG A 16 -8.31 10.17 0.44
C ARG A 16 -9.84 10.24 0.50
N LEU A 17 -10.53 9.50 -0.36
CA LEU A 17 -12.00 9.41 -0.36
C LEU A 17 -12.50 8.36 0.64
N VAL A 18 -11.77 7.25 0.81
CA VAL A 18 -12.18 6.12 1.65
C VAL A 18 -11.72 6.27 3.11
N LEU A 19 -10.51 6.77 3.33
CA LEU A 19 -9.97 6.99 4.68
C LEU A 19 -10.26 8.44 5.10
N ILE A 20 -10.56 8.64 6.38
CA ILE A 20 -10.92 9.95 6.95
C ILE A 20 -9.79 10.54 7.81
N GLY A 21 -9.70 11.87 7.83
CA GLY A 21 -8.84 12.62 8.77
C GLY A 21 -7.35 12.30 8.68
N GLU A 22 -6.71 12.12 9.84
CA GLU A 22 -5.28 11.86 9.97
C GLU A 22 -4.87 10.51 9.36
N LEU A 23 -5.73 9.50 9.43
CA LEU A 23 -5.49 8.17 8.84
C LEU A 23 -5.20 8.27 7.34
N ALA A 24 -5.95 9.12 6.62
CA ALA A 24 -5.74 9.34 5.20
C ALA A 24 -4.39 10.02 4.91
N LYS A 25 -3.97 10.97 5.75
CA LYS A 25 -2.70 11.69 5.58
C LYS A 25 -1.51 10.75 5.76
N HIS A 26 -1.54 9.93 6.81
CA HIS A 26 -0.49 8.94 7.06
C HIS A 26 -0.46 7.86 6.00
N ALA A 27 -1.61 7.29 5.61
CA ALA A 27 -1.68 6.31 4.53
C ALA A 27 -1.10 6.84 3.21
N VAL A 28 -1.38 8.09 2.87
CA VAL A 28 -0.81 8.73 1.68
C VAL A 28 0.71 8.89 1.80
N SER A 29 1.21 9.29 2.98
CA SER A 29 2.64 9.42 3.26
C SER A 29 3.35 8.08 3.11
N GLU A 30 2.81 7.01 3.69
CA GLU A 30 3.37 5.65 3.57
C GLU A 30 3.38 5.16 2.12
N GLY A 31 2.31 5.41 1.37
CA GLY A 31 2.26 5.13 -0.06
C GLY A 31 3.37 5.84 -0.85
N THR A 32 3.60 7.13 -0.57
CA THR A 32 4.65 7.91 -1.24
C THR A 32 6.06 7.44 -0.84
N LYS A 33 6.30 7.16 0.45
CA LYS A 33 7.58 6.62 0.93
C LYS A 33 7.93 5.29 0.27
N ALA A 34 6.96 4.39 0.16
CA ALA A 34 7.15 3.09 -0.49
C ALA A 34 7.51 3.22 -1.98
N ILE A 35 6.90 4.17 -2.70
CA ILE A 35 7.28 4.47 -4.09
C ILE A 35 8.71 5.00 -4.16
N THR A 36 9.08 5.97 -3.32
CA THR A 36 10.43 6.54 -3.32
C THR A 36 11.47 5.44 -3.09
N LYS A 37 11.25 4.58 -2.10
CA LYS A 37 12.15 3.45 -1.80
C LYS A 37 12.21 2.42 -2.94
N TYR A 38 11.06 2.11 -3.54
CA TYR A 38 10.99 1.20 -4.68
C TYR A 38 11.78 1.72 -5.88
N ASN A 39 11.68 3.01 -6.18
CA ASN A 39 12.37 3.65 -7.29
C ASN A 39 13.87 3.84 -7.05
N SER A 40 14.30 4.03 -5.79
CA SER A 40 15.73 4.14 -5.45
C SER A 40 16.47 2.79 -5.46
N SER A 41 15.77 1.66 -5.64
CA SER A 41 16.37 0.32 -5.65
C SER A 41 16.74 -0.14 -7.06
N GLU A 42 18.00 0.03 -7.43
CA GLU A 42 18.54 -0.37 -8.74
C GLU A 42 18.79 -1.89 -8.87
N THR A 43 18.77 -2.63 -7.77
CA THR A 43 19.11 -4.06 -7.74
C THR A 43 18.09 -4.90 -8.50
N THR A 44 18.47 -5.51 -9.62
CA THR A 44 17.59 -6.44 -10.35
C THR A 44 17.46 -7.77 -9.60
N GLY A 45 16.43 -8.57 -9.90
CA GLY A 45 16.22 -9.90 -9.27
C GLY A 45 15.65 -9.88 -7.85
N VAL A 46 15.61 -8.73 -7.17
CA VAL A 46 15.00 -8.60 -5.84
C VAL A 46 13.47 -8.50 -5.95
N ALA A 47 12.76 -9.15 -5.01
CA ALA A 47 11.30 -9.09 -4.93
C ALA A 47 10.80 -7.65 -4.75
N ARG A 48 9.67 -7.30 -5.40
CA ARG A 48 9.13 -5.93 -5.38
C ARG A 48 8.77 -5.45 -3.96
N SER A 49 8.28 -6.34 -3.10
CA SER A 49 8.02 -6.04 -1.68
C SER A 49 9.30 -5.62 -0.96
N THR A 50 10.37 -6.40 -1.10
CA THR A 50 11.69 -6.10 -0.51
C THR A 50 12.23 -4.76 -1.02
N LYS A 51 12.13 -4.49 -2.32
CA LYS A 51 12.54 -3.19 -2.89
C LYS A 51 11.76 -2.02 -2.31
N ALA A 52 10.45 -2.18 -2.12
CA ALA A 52 9.58 -1.14 -1.55
C ALA A 52 9.70 -1.04 -0.02
N GLY A 53 10.38 -1.98 0.64
CA GLY A 53 10.44 -2.06 2.10
C GLY A 53 9.12 -2.47 2.75
N LEU A 54 8.32 -3.28 2.07
CA LEU A 54 7.01 -3.72 2.53
C LEU A 54 7.05 -5.18 2.95
N LEU A 55 6.38 -5.51 4.05
CA LEU A 55 6.17 -6.88 4.50
C LEU A 55 5.13 -7.58 3.63
N PHE A 56 4.12 -6.85 3.17
CA PHE A 56 3.02 -7.40 2.40
C PHE A 56 3.42 -7.70 0.94
N PRO A 57 2.80 -8.71 0.31
CA PRO A 57 3.22 -9.25 -0.98
C PRO A 57 2.72 -8.39 -2.16
N VAL A 58 3.55 -7.46 -2.65
CA VAL A 58 3.26 -6.57 -3.80
C VAL A 58 2.89 -7.36 -5.05
N GLY A 59 3.56 -8.48 -5.32
CA GLY A 59 3.26 -9.32 -6.50
C GLY A 59 1.85 -9.93 -6.45
N ARG A 60 1.37 -10.30 -5.25
CA ARG A 60 0.04 -10.86 -5.05
C ARG A 60 -1.03 -9.77 -5.19
N ILE A 61 -0.78 -8.59 -4.62
CA ILE A 61 -1.65 -7.41 -4.80
C ILE A 61 -1.75 -7.00 -6.27
N HIS A 62 -0.64 -7.02 -7.01
CA HIS A 62 -0.67 -6.79 -8.47
C HIS A 62 -1.57 -7.79 -9.19
N ARG A 63 -1.48 -9.08 -8.86
CA ARG A 63 -2.35 -10.12 -9.44
C ARG A 63 -3.81 -9.83 -9.14
N TYR A 64 -4.15 -9.51 -7.89
CA TYR A 64 -5.52 -9.18 -7.50
C TYR A 64 -6.06 -7.95 -8.25
N LEU A 65 -5.24 -6.91 -8.44
CA LEU A 65 -5.63 -5.77 -9.26
C LEU A 65 -5.94 -6.19 -10.70
N LYS A 66 -5.10 -7.03 -11.30
CA LYS A 66 -5.31 -7.54 -12.67
C LYS A 66 -6.57 -8.38 -12.83
N GLU A 67 -6.96 -9.12 -11.79
CA GLU A 67 -8.18 -9.94 -11.77
C GLU A 67 -9.47 -9.11 -11.59
N ARG A 68 -9.36 -7.89 -11.08
CA ARG A 68 -10.50 -7.03 -10.74
C ARG A 68 -10.77 -5.91 -11.73
N THR A 69 -9.87 -5.68 -12.70
CA THR A 69 -10.06 -4.63 -13.71
C THR A 69 -9.52 -5.02 -15.09
N LYS A 70 -10.11 -4.43 -16.13
CA LYS A 70 -9.63 -4.54 -17.53
C LYS A 70 -8.57 -3.48 -17.87
N LEU A 71 -8.29 -2.55 -16.95
CA LEU A 71 -7.29 -1.50 -17.10
C LEU A 71 -5.87 -2.09 -17.07
N ARG A 72 -4.92 -1.43 -17.74
CA ARG A 72 -3.49 -1.73 -17.53
C ARG A 72 -3.10 -1.30 -16.12
N ILE A 73 -2.30 -2.09 -15.42
CA ILE A 73 -1.80 -1.72 -14.10
C ILE A 73 -0.41 -1.09 -14.22
N ALA A 74 -0.26 0.17 -13.82
CA ALA A 74 1.05 0.81 -13.77
C ALA A 74 1.94 0.13 -12.71
N SER A 75 3.26 0.08 -12.94
CA SER A 75 4.22 -0.65 -12.09
C SER A 75 4.15 -0.25 -10.61
N ILE A 76 3.97 1.05 -10.34
CA ILE A 76 3.93 1.63 -8.98
C ILE A 76 2.56 1.53 -8.30
N ALA A 77 1.48 1.30 -9.05
CA ALA A 77 0.13 1.20 -8.51
C ALA A 77 -0.01 0.10 -7.42
N PRO A 78 0.45 -1.15 -7.65
CA PRO A 78 0.39 -2.18 -6.60
C PRO A 78 1.33 -1.86 -5.43
N VAL A 79 2.44 -1.16 -5.64
CA VAL A 79 3.35 -0.78 -4.54
C VAL A 79 2.62 0.18 -3.59
N TYR A 80 1.99 1.21 -4.15
CA TYR A 80 1.22 2.19 -3.37
C TYR A 80 0.06 1.55 -2.61
N LEU A 81 -0.74 0.71 -3.29
CA LEU A 81 -1.84 0.01 -2.63
C LEU A 81 -1.36 -0.91 -1.51
N THR A 82 -0.26 -1.64 -1.74
CA THR A 82 0.30 -2.54 -0.71
C THR A 82 0.72 -1.75 0.52
N ALA A 83 1.39 -0.60 0.34
CA ALA A 83 1.78 0.26 1.45
C ALA A 83 0.59 0.79 2.25
N VAL A 84 -0.48 1.23 1.57
CA VAL A 84 -1.71 1.69 2.24
C VAL A 84 -2.36 0.56 3.05
N VAL A 85 -2.45 -0.65 2.47
CA VAL A 85 -3.05 -1.81 3.16
C VAL A 85 -2.20 -2.26 4.34
N GLU A 86 -0.87 -2.27 4.20
CA GLU A 86 0.06 -2.61 5.27
C GLU A 86 -0.03 -1.59 6.42
N TYR A 87 -0.08 -0.29 6.10
CA TYR A 87 -0.26 0.78 7.08
C TYR A 87 -1.56 0.59 7.88
N VAL A 88 -2.70 0.45 7.20
CA VAL A 88 -3.99 0.29 7.88
C VAL A 88 -4.00 -0.98 8.73
N THR A 89 -3.38 -2.06 8.25
CA THR A 89 -3.29 -3.30 9.03
C THR A 89 -2.42 -3.12 10.28
N ALA A 90 -1.28 -2.44 10.15
CA ALA A 90 -0.40 -2.16 11.28
C ALA A 90 -1.11 -1.30 12.35
N GLU A 91 -1.80 -0.24 11.93
CA GLU A 91 -2.55 0.64 12.83
C GLU A 91 -3.63 -0.14 13.61
N VAL A 92 -4.38 -1.01 12.93
CA VAL A 92 -5.41 -1.85 13.58
C VAL A 92 -4.78 -2.81 14.59
N LEU A 93 -3.66 -3.46 14.23
CA LEU A 93 -2.98 -4.41 15.10
C LEU A 93 -2.35 -3.72 16.32
N GLU A 94 -1.80 -2.52 16.15
CA GLU A 94 -1.23 -1.73 17.23
C GLU A 94 -2.31 -1.32 18.24
N LEU A 95 -3.43 -0.76 17.77
CA LEU A 95 -4.55 -0.37 18.63
C LEU A 95 -5.15 -1.59 19.36
N ALA A 96 -5.34 -2.70 18.66
CA ALA A 96 -5.85 -3.93 19.27
C ALA A 96 -4.87 -4.51 20.31
N GLY A 97 -3.57 -4.44 20.02
CA GLY A 97 -2.52 -4.90 20.94
C GLY A 97 -2.44 -4.04 22.20
N ASN A 98 -2.58 -2.72 22.07
CA ASN A 98 -2.62 -1.82 23.22
C ASN A 98 -3.86 -2.06 24.08
N ALA A 99 -5.05 -2.14 23.46
CA ALA A 99 -6.28 -2.47 24.17
C ALA A 99 -6.20 -3.82 24.91
N SER A 100 -5.54 -4.82 24.31
CA SER A 100 -5.35 -6.13 24.95
C SER A 100 -4.43 -6.06 26.17
N LYS A 101 -3.40 -5.22 26.15
CA LYS A 101 -2.50 -5.02 27.30
C LYS A 101 -3.20 -4.30 28.45
N ASP A 102 -4.01 -3.30 28.12
CA ASP A 102 -4.76 -2.53 29.12
C ASP A 102 -5.73 -3.42 29.89
N LEU A 103 -6.41 -4.34 29.20
CA LEU A 103 -7.29 -5.34 29.83
C LEU A 103 -6.56 -6.34 30.74
N ILE A 104 -5.29 -6.61 30.47
CA ILE A 104 -4.47 -7.51 31.32
C ILE A 104 -3.92 -6.74 32.54
N ALA A 105 -3.73 -5.43 32.41
CA ALA A 105 -3.20 -4.57 33.46
C ALA A 105 -4.27 -4.08 34.47
N SER A 106 -5.55 -4.14 34.10
CA SER A 106 -6.71 -3.85 34.96
C SER A 106 -7.14 -5.03 35.82
#